data_AF-A0A395V059-F1
#
_entry.id   AF-A0A395V059-F1
#
_cell.length_a   1.000
_cell.length_b   1.000
_cell.length_c   1.000
_cell.angle_alpha   90.00
_cell.angle_beta   90.00
_cell.angle_gamma   90.00
#
_symmetry.space_group_name_H-M   'P 1'
#
loop_
_entity.id
_entity.type
_entity.pdbx_description
1 polymer ?
#
loop_
_entity_poly.entity_id
_entity_poly.type
_entity_poly.pdbx_seq_one_letter_code
_entity_poly.pdbx_strand_id
1 'polypeptide(L)'
;MADIMDYIDWRGDIGFDEVHVNEVDGLIFSQLIYVQMKPYMPDAKKSYLTIKQLSSLYCADHSDDEIEQMPNLFRHSARLLQKLAHSRRYADCILRYYIYDISEKEESQFSAVTIELPDGTYFISYSGTDHSVVGWKENFNLSYLDETPGQNKAKKYLKQVAAYICNDDRGINEKAINDKALDDENINNKSINTGKLWIGGHSKGGNLAVFAAMHVDKEVQDVIIKVFNFDGPGFNHKMIYTAGYKRIFDRIETFLPQSSIVGLLLEHVDDYEVVRSRNSGPLQHDAFSWEIMGGSIIKADGLDKNSVRLDKTLRNWIGSMDEAQRKQFVNVLFSIASDSNFENLDQMSFKQLIEMIKAADDLSKADWSMLKDTVRLLISAGVGVVRDEKEK
;
A
#
# COMPACT_ATOMS: atom_id res chain seq x y z
N MET A 1 -18.64 17.67 -0.77
CA MET A 1 -18.53 16.25 -1.14
C MET A 1 -18.00 15.50 0.06
N ALA A 2 -18.56 14.33 0.34
CA ALA A 2 -18.25 13.52 1.51
C ALA A 2 -16.93 12.74 1.32
N ASP A 3 -16.24 12.41 2.41
CA ASP A 3 -15.04 11.57 2.44
C ASP A 3 -15.23 10.30 3.32
N ILE A 4 -14.16 9.56 3.62
CA ILE A 4 -14.25 8.34 4.44
C ILE A 4 -14.74 8.62 5.88
N MET A 5 -14.47 9.81 6.42
CA MET A 5 -14.93 10.20 7.75
C MET A 5 -16.43 10.44 7.72
N ASP A 6 -16.93 11.15 6.70
CA ASP A 6 -18.37 11.35 6.49
C ASP A 6 -19.11 10.02 6.26
N TYR A 7 -18.49 9.07 5.53
CA TYR A 7 -19.03 7.74 5.35
C TYR A 7 -19.16 6.98 6.67
N ILE A 8 -18.21 7.10 7.60
CA ILE A 8 -18.31 6.48 8.92
C ILE A 8 -19.44 7.11 9.75
N ASP A 9 -19.67 8.43 9.65
CA ASP A 9 -20.81 9.08 10.31
C ASP A 9 -22.16 8.58 9.79
N TRP A 10 -22.24 8.34 8.48
CA TRP A 10 -23.47 7.87 7.85
C TRP A 10 -23.70 6.37 8.00
N ARG A 11 -22.68 5.54 7.78
CA ARG A 11 -22.77 4.07 7.63
C ARG A 11 -22.18 3.28 8.77
N GLY A 12 -21.50 3.95 9.71
CA GLY A 12 -20.98 3.33 10.93
C GLY A 12 -22.07 2.76 11.84
N ASP A 13 -23.35 3.05 11.57
CA ASP A 13 -24.54 2.57 12.27
C ASP A 13 -24.92 1.11 11.95
N ILE A 14 -24.48 0.57 10.80
CA ILE A 14 -24.87 -0.76 10.30
C ILE A 14 -23.66 -1.72 10.27
N GLY A 15 -23.83 -2.87 10.91
CA GLY A 15 -22.83 -3.93 10.99
C GLY A 15 -22.53 -4.65 9.67
N PHE A 16 -21.46 -5.43 9.65
CA PHE A 16 -21.07 -6.25 8.50
C PHE A 16 -22.00 -7.44 8.24
N ASP A 17 -22.76 -7.86 9.25
CA ASP A 17 -23.82 -8.87 9.18
C ASP A 17 -25.03 -8.42 8.34
N GLU A 18 -25.27 -7.11 8.26
CA GLU A 18 -26.35 -6.52 7.46
C GLU A 18 -25.84 -6.07 6.09
N VAL A 19 -24.68 -5.41 6.05
CA VAL A 19 -24.05 -4.99 4.80
C VAL A 19 -22.57 -5.36 4.79
N HIS A 20 -22.26 -6.30 3.91
CA HIS A 20 -20.94 -6.83 3.65
C HIS A 20 -19.93 -5.74 3.27
N VAL A 21 -18.66 -6.11 3.33
CA VAL A 21 -17.51 -5.27 2.98
C VAL A 21 -17.65 -4.70 1.55
N ASN A 22 -17.30 -3.43 1.39
CA ASN A 22 -17.20 -2.75 0.11
C ASN A 22 -15.83 -2.03 -0.04
N GLU A 23 -15.65 -1.35 -1.18
CA GLU A 23 -14.42 -0.59 -1.49
C GLU A 23 -14.09 0.53 -0.50
N VAL A 24 -15.10 1.18 0.09
CA VAL A 24 -14.90 2.22 1.10
C VAL A 24 -14.40 1.62 2.42
N ASP A 25 -14.94 0.47 2.82
CA ASP A 25 -14.41 -0.28 3.98
C ASP A 25 -12.96 -0.71 3.74
N GLY A 26 -12.65 -1.18 2.53
CA GLY A 26 -11.29 -1.53 2.12
C GLY A 26 -10.32 -0.35 2.19
N LEU A 27 -10.76 0.83 1.75
CA LEU A 27 -9.98 2.06 1.84
C LEU A 27 -9.73 2.47 3.31
N ILE A 28 -10.77 2.41 4.15
CA ILE A 28 -10.68 2.68 5.59
C ILE A 28 -9.67 1.75 6.27
N PHE A 29 -9.75 0.45 6.03
CA PHE A 29 -8.80 -0.52 6.59
C PHE A 29 -7.37 -0.28 6.09
N SER A 30 -7.22 0.10 4.81
CA SER A 30 -5.94 0.47 4.20
C SER A 30 -5.34 1.76 4.78
N GLN A 31 -6.16 2.63 5.39
CA GLN A 31 -5.70 3.82 6.12
C GLN A 31 -5.49 3.56 7.62
N LEU A 32 -6.24 2.66 8.22
CA LEU A 32 -6.15 2.33 9.65
C LEU A 32 -4.76 1.81 10.04
N ILE A 33 -4.08 1.09 9.14
CA ILE A 33 -2.75 0.52 9.43
C ILE A 33 -1.68 1.58 9.73
N TYR A 34 -1.88 2.84 9.35
CA TYR A 34 -0.95 3.92 9.67
C TYR A 34 -1.05 4.41 11.12
N VAL A 35 -1.95 3.84 11.95
CA VAL A 35 -1.90 4.02 13.40
C VAL A 35 -0.64 3.36 13.95
N GLN A 36 0.05 4.02 14.87
CA GLN A 36 1.24 3.45 15.52
C GLN A 36 0.86 2.36 16.54
N MET A 37 0.54 1.15 16.06
CA MET A 37 0.03 0.05 16.89
C MET A 37 1.11 -0.72 17.68
N LYS A 38 2.40 -0.52 17.34
CA LYS A 38 3.51 -1.35 17.87
C LYS A 38 3.63 -1.36 19.40
N PRO A 39 3.45 -0.23 20.13
CA PRO A 39 3.47 -0.25 21.59
C PRO A 39 2.35 -1.09 22.23
N TYR A 40 1.20 -1.17 21.56
CA TYR A 40 0.00 -1.87 22.05
C TYR A 40 -0.07 -3.33 21.60
N MET A 41 0.59 -3.64 20.48
CA MET A 41 0.63 -4.97 19.88
C MET A 41 2.08 -5.42 19.63
N PRO A 42 2.88 -5.65 20.69
CA PRO A 42 4.31 -5.92 20.55
C PRO A 42 4.64 -7.29 19.95
N ASP A 43 3.83 -8.32 20.26
CA ASP A 43 3.98 -9.70 19.78
C ASP A 43 2.92 -10.01 18.73
N ALA A 44 3.33 -10.17 17.46
CA ALA A 44 2.43 -10.43 16.36
C ALA A 44 1.57 -11.70 16.55
N LYS A 45 2.07 -12.73 17.21
CA LYS A 45 1.36 -14.01 17.36
C LYS A 45 0.36 -14.00 18.52
N LYS A 46 0.62 -13.20 19.55
CA LYS A 46 -0.17 -13.20 20.80
C LYS A 46 -1.06 -11.98 20.95
N SER A 47 -0.68 -10.85 20.36
CA SER A 47 -1.41 -9.59 20.53
C SER A 47 -2.65 -9.57 19.65
N TYR A 48 -3.79 -9.29 20.25
CA TYR A 48 -5.03 -8.99 19.55
C TYR A 48 -5.81 -7.93 20.33
N LEU A 49 -6.43 -7.00 19.60
CA LEU A 49 -7.25 -5.94 20.17
C LEU A 49 -8.42 -5.68 19.24
N THR A 50 -9.60 -5.41 19.79
CA THR A 50 -10.66 -4.75 19.01
C THR A 50 -10.23 -3.32 18.66
N ILE A 51 -10.77 -2.75 17.58
CA ILE A 51 -10.55 -1.33 17.24
C ILE A 51 -10.91 -0.43 18.43
N LYS A 52 -12.00 -0.74 19.15
CA LYS A 52 -12.41 -0.02 20.36
C LYS A 52 -11.36 -0.09 21.49
N GLN A 53 -10.79 -1.26 21.75
CA GLN A 53 -9.75 -1.41 22.75
C GLN A 53 -8.46 -0.68 22.35
N LEU A 54 -8.04 -0.80 21.09
CA LEU A 54 -6.88 -0.07 20.58
C LEU A 54 -7.09 1.44 20.73
N SER A 55 -8.25 1.97 20.34
CA SER A 55 -8.56 3.40 20.50
C SER A 55 -8.52 3.84 21.97
N SER A 56 -9.02 3.01 22.88
CA SER A 56 -9.02 3.33 24.31
C SER A 56 -7.60 3.43 24.89
N LEU A 57 -6.72 2.49 24.51
CA LEU A 57 -5.31 2.52 24.89
C LEU A 57 -4.57 3.69 24.24
N TYR A 58 -4.81 3.93 22.94
CA TYR A 58 -4.16 5.00 22.20
C TYR A 58 -4.49 6.38 22.78
N CYS A 59 -5.76 6.63 23.12
CA CYS A 59 -6.21 7.89 23.73
C CYS A 59 -5.79 8.04 25.21
N ALA A 60 -5.40 6.95 25.87
CA ALA A 60 -4.81 7.03 27.21
C ALA A 60 -3.37 7.55 27.19
N ASP A 61 -2.64 7.27 26.09
CA ASP A 61 -1.25 7.66 25.91
C ASP A 61 -1.09 8.96 25.11
N HIS A 62 -2.08 9.35 24.32
CA HIS A 62 -2.04 10.53 23.45
C HIS A 62 -3.25 11.44 23.70
N SER A 63 -2.97 12.67 24.12
CA SER A 63 -3.96 13.74 24.18
C SER A 63 -4.36 14.23 22.79
N ASP A 64 -5.52 14.89 22.69
CA ASP A 64 -5.97 15.47 21.42
C ASP A 64 -4.99 16.52 20.88
N ASP A 65 -4.35 17.31 21.76
CA ASP A 65 -3.35 18.31 21.36
C ASP A 65 -2.08 17.66 20.79
N GLU A 66 -1.66 16.52 21.33
CA GLU A 66 -0.52 15.74 20.78
C GLU A 66 -0.87 15.16 19.42
N ILE A 67 -2.08 14.62 19.24
CA ILE A 67 -2.55 14.10 17.95
C ILE A 67 -2.57 15.23 16.90
N GLU A 68 -3.03 16.42 17.24
CA GLU A 68 -3.08 17.55 16.29
C GLU A 68 -1.70 18.03 15.82
N GLN A 69 -0.65 17.79 16.61
CA GLN A 69 0.73 18.13 16.27
C GLN A 69 1.45 17.05 15.45
N MET A 70 0.85 15.87 15.29
CA MET A 70 1.44 14.80 14.48
C MET A 70 1.47 15.17 12.98
N PRO A 71 2.42 14.62 12.20
CA PRO A 71 2.37 14.68 10.75
C PRO A 71 1.03 14.19 10.21
N ASN A 72 0.58 14.77 9.08
CA ASN A 72 -0.77 14.59 8.54
C ASN A 72 -1.22 13.11 8.48
N LEU A 73 -0.35 12.21 8.00
CA LEU A 73 -0.67 10.78 7.88
C LEU A 73 -1.02 10.14 9.24
N PHE A 74 -0.21 10.39 10.27
CA PHE A 74 -0.42 9.84 11.61
C PHE A 74 -1.58 10.51 12.33
N ARG A 75 -1.75 11.83 12.15
CA ARG A 75 -2.91 12.55 12.70
C ARG A 75 -4.21 12.02 12.12
N HIS A 76 -4.29 11.88 10.78
CA HIS A 76 -5.50 11.40 10.12
C HIS A 76 -5.82 9.95 10.52
N SER A 77 -4.82 9.07 10.62
CA SER A 77 -5.02 7.69 11.06
C SER A 77 -5.45 7.58 12.54
N ALA A 78 -4.92 8.44 13.43
CA ALA A 78 -5.35 8.52 14.82
C ALA A 78 -6.81 9.01 14.95
N ARG A 79 -7.20 10.05 14.19
CA ARG A 79 -8.59 10.52 14.15
C ARG A 79 -9.54 9.49 13.54
N LEU A 80 -9.08 8.75 12.53
CA LEU A 80 -9.81 7.62 11.96
C LEU A 80 -10.06 6.55 13.02
N LEU A 81 -9.02 6.12 13.76
CA LEU A 81 -9.14 5.14 14.85
C LEU A 81 -10.21 5.53 15.87
N GLN A 82 -10.16 6.79 16.35
CA GLN A 82 -11.14 7.32 17.30
C GLN A 82 -12.55 7.21 16.74
N LYS A 83 -12.76 7.57 15.46
CA LYS A 83 -14.08 7.53 14.85
C LYS A 83 -14.60 6.10 14.66
N LEU A 84 -13.76 5.18 14.20
CA LEU A 84 -14.11 3.77 14.02
C LEU A 84 -14.53 3.12 15.36
N ALA A 85 -13.85 3.46 16.45
CA ALA A 85 -14.14 2.92 17.79
C ALA A 85 -15.53 3.30 18.34
N HIS A 86 -16.16 4.35 17.80
CA HIS A 86 -17.51 4.78 18.18
C HIS A 86 -18.61 4.27 17.23
N SER A 87 -18.26 3.48 16.23
CA SER A 87 -19.20 2.94 15.25
C SER A 87 -19.63 1.52 15.60
N ARG A 88 -20.89 1.15 15.29
CA ARG A 88 -21.33 -0.25 15.36
C ARG A 88 -20.63 -1.10 14.30
N ARG A 89 -20.35 -0.52 13.13
CA ARG A 89 -19.74 -1.24 12.01
C ARG A 89 -18.33 -1.75 12.32
N TYR A 90 -17.47 -0.92 12.92
CA TYR A 90 -16.03 -1.20 13.02
C TYR A 90 -15.52 -1.45 14.44
N ALA A 91 -16.20 -0.99 15.49
CA ALA A 91 -15.63 -0.98 16.84
C ALA A 91 -15.18 -2.36 17.33
N ASP A 92 -15.92 -3.41 16.97
CA ASP A 92 -15.68 -4.79 17.39
C ASP A 92 -14.83 -5.60 16.38
N CYS A 93 -14.33 -4.98 15.30
CA CYS A 93 -13.33 -5.61 14.44
C CYS A 93 -12.06 -5.91 15.23
N ILE A 94 -11.53 -7.12 15.10
CA ILE A 94 -10.34 -7.57 15.85
C ILE A 94 -9.10 -7.43 14.97
N LEU A 95 -8.15 -6.63 15.44
CA LEU A 95 -6.82 -6.49 14.88
C LEU A 95 -5.94 -7.61 15.44
N ARG A 96 -5.29 -8.39 14.58
CA ARG A 96 -4.38 -9.50 14.93
C ARG A 96 -3.19 -9.53 13.98
N TYR A 97 -2.14 -10.25 14.38
CA TYR A 97 -0.96 -10.46 13.53
C TYR A 97 -0.33 -9.15 13.03
N TYR A 98 -0.38 -8.09 13.85
CA TYR A 98 0.26 -6.82 13.50
C TYR A 98 1.77 -7.01 13.45
N ILE A 99 2.37 -6.64 12.32
CA ILE A 99 3.81 -6.59 12.11
C ILE A 99 4.18 -5.19 11.68
N TYR A 100 5.27 -4.68 12.25
CA TYR A 100 5.94 -3.46 11.84
C TYR A 100 7.44 -3.74 11.88
N ASP A 101 8.07 -3.78 10.71
CA ASP A 101 9.45 -4.18 10.51
C ASP A 101 10.13 -3.19 9.56
N ILE A 102 11.16 -2.51 10.07
CA ILE A 102 12.03 -1.61 9.31
C ILE A 102 13.44 -2.16 9.40
N SER A 103 14.04 -2.41 8.25
CA SER A 103 15.41 -2.95 8.14
C SER A 103 16.20 -2.13 7.14
N GLU A 104 17.14 -1.31 7.65
CA GLU A 104 18.10 -0.58 6.81
C GLU A 104 18.99 -1.53 6.01
N LYS A 105 19.41 -2.65 6.62
CA LYS A 105 20.26 -3.65 5.98
C LYS A 105 19.59 -4.31 4.76
N GLU A 106 18.29 -4.58 4.87
CA GLU A 106 17.50 -5.15 3.78
C GLU A 106 16.89 -4.07 2.89
N GLU A 107 17.10 -2.78 3.22
CA GLU A 107 16.46 -1.63 2.56
C GLU A 107 14.95 -1.82 2.43
N SER A 108 14.31 -2.25 3.53
CA SER A 108 12.90 -2.62 3.51
C SER A 108 12.11 -2.02 4.65
N GLN A 109 10.88 -1.60 4.31
CA GLN A 109 9.86 -1.19 5.25
C GLN A 109 8.61 -2.03 5.01
N PHE A 110 8.21 -2.81 6.01
CA PHE A 110 7.07 -3.71 5.90
C PHE A 110 6.18 -3.61 7.14
N SER A 111 4.90 -3.31 6.91
CA SER A 111 3.87 -3.45 7.94
C SER A 111 2.62 -4.09 7.36
N ALA A 112 2.02 -4.96 8.16
CA ALA A 112 0.80 -5.67 7.82
C ALA A 112 -0.04 -5.90 9.08
N VAL A 113 -1.36 -5.89 8.93
CA VAL A 113 -2.32 -6.27 9.97
C VAL A 113 -3.44 -7.11 9.37
N THR A 114 -3.90 -8.10 10.12
CA THR A 114 -5.10 -8.86 9.78
C THR A 114 -6.24 -8.34 10.64
N ILE A 115 -7.35 -8.01 10.00
CA ILE A 115 -8.56 -7.49 10.62
C ILE A 115 -9.64 -8.54 10.46
N GLU A 116 -10.13 -9.08 11.57
CA GLU A 116 -11.26 -10.00 11.62
C GLU A 116 -12.54 -9.22 11.90
N LEU A 117 -13.52 -9.37 11.02
CA LEU A 117 -14.82 -8.72 11.10
C LEU A 117 -15.82 -9.61 11.85
N PRO A 118 -16.85 -9.02 12.49
CA PRO A 118 -17.84 -9.77 13.27
C PRO A 118 -18.60 -10.87 12.50
N ASP A 119 -18.75 -10.73 11.18
CA ASP A 119 -19.37 -11.72 10.29
C ASP A 119 -18.43 -12.89 9.92
N GLY A 120 -17.20 -12.88 10.44
CA GLY A 120 -16.13 -13.83 10.16
C GLY A 120 -15.36 -13.54 8.87
N THR A 121 -15.56 -12.37 8.26
CA THR A 121 -14.75 -11.89 7.13
C THR A 121 -13.36 -11.46 7.63
N TYR A 122 -12.33 -11.69 6.84
CA TYR A 122 -10.97 -11.23 7.11
C TYR A 122 -10.54 -10.19 6.09
N PHE A 123 -9.89 -9.13 6.55
CA PHE A 123 -9.21 -8.15 5.73
C PHE A 123 -7.73 -8.10 6.10
N ILE A 124 -6.83 -8.37 5.15
CA ILE A 124 -5.40 -8.15 5.32
C ILE A 124 -5.05 -6.79 4.75
N SER A 125 -4.56 -5.89 5.60
CA SER A 125 -4.06 -4.58 5.20
C SER A 125 -2.54 -4.59 5.16
N TYR A 126 -1.96 -4.07 4.07
CA TYR A 126 -0.54 -3.77 3.95
C TYR A 126 -0.32 -2.26 3.94
N SER A 127 0.69 -1.78 4.67
CA SER A 127 0.98 -0.35 4.70
C SER A 127 1.73 0.08 3.44
N GLY A 128 1.55 1.34 3.06
CA GLY A 128 2.50 2.02 2.21
C GLY A 128 3.83 2.26 2.92
N THR A 129 4.66 3.10 2.29
CA THR A 129 5.84 3.66 2.95
C THR A 129 5.42 4.76 3.92
N ASP A 130 6.24 4.98 4.95
CA ASP A 130 6.21 6.25 5.68
C ASP A 130 7.12 7.25 4.93
N HIS A 131 7.42 8.38 5.56
CA HIS A 131 8.34 9.39 5.02
C HIS A 131 9.82 8.93 5.04
N SER A 132 10.12 7.67 5.36
CA SER A 132 11.50 7.19 5.44
C SER A 132 12.14 7.04 4.05
N VAL A 133 13.41 7.42 4.01
CA VAL A 133 14.32 7.23 2.87
C VAL A 133 14.37 5.76 2.44
N VAL A 134 14.30 4.82 3.40
CA VAL A 134 14.30 3.37 3.15
C VAL A 134 13.06 2.92 2.39
N GLY A 135 11.87 3.40 2.79
CA GLY A 135 10.63 3.07 2.09
C GLY A 135 10.65 3.51 0.63
N TRP A 136 11.09 4.75 0.37
CA TRP A 136 11.21 5.28 -0.98
C TRP A 136 12.22 4.53 -1.84
N LYS A 137 13.37 4.15 -1.27
CA LYS A 137 14.37 3.36 -1.98
C LYS A 137 13.77 2.06 -2.50
N GLU A 138 12.99 1.38 -1.66
CA GLU A 138 12.32 0.14 -2.06
C GLU A 138 11.27 0.34 -3.18
N ASN A 139 10.53 1.45 -3.17
CA ASN A 139 9.60 1.78 -4.26
C ASN A 139 10.32 1.93 -5.61
N PHE A 140 11.48 2.59 -5.62
CA PHE A 140 12.29 2.71 -6.82
C PHE A 140 12.92 1.37 -7.26
N ASN A 141 13.19 0.48 -6.31
CA ASN A 141 13.71 -0.86 -6.60
C ASN A 141 12.71 -1.69 -7.42
N LEU A 142 11.40 -1.42 -7.35
CA LEU A 142 10.38 -2.06 -8.20
C LEU A 142 10.64 -1.86 -9.70
N SER A 143 11.41 -0.83 -10.09
CA SER A 143 11.75 -0.57 -11.49
C SER A 143 12.79 -1.52 -12.09
N TYR A 144 13.52 -2.27 -11.26
CA TYR A 144 14.60 -3.15 -11.72
C TYR A 144 14.72 -4.49 -10.97
N LEU A 145 14.06 -4.67 -9.83
CA LEU A 145 14.00 -5.97 -9.14
C LEU A 145 12.80 -6.78 -9.60
N ASP A 146 13.00 -8.08 -9.78
CA ASP A 146 11.90 -9.02 -9.97
C ASP A 146 11.09 -9.24 -8.69
N GLU A 147 11.69 -9.12 -7.51
CA GLU A 147 10.97 -9.13 -6.24
C GLU A 147 11.68 -8.24 -5.23
N THR A 148 10.94 -7.37 -4.53
CA THR A 148 11.47 -6.59 -3.41
C THR A 148 11.44 -7.38 -2.09
N PRO A 149 12.25 -7.03 -1.08
CA PRO A 149 12.19 -7.66 0.24
C PRO A 149 10.80 -7.54 0.90
N GLY A 150 10.15 -6.39 0.79
CA GLY A 150 8.81 -6.10 1.27
C GLY A 150 7.75 -6.95 0.57
N GLN A 151 7.85 -7.13 -0.75
CA GLN A 151 7.02 -8.06 -1.51
C GLN A 151 7.17 -9.51 -1.03
N ASN A 152 8.40 -9.93 -0.73
CA ASN A 152 8.67 -11.25 -0.14
C ASN A 152 8.08 -11.39 1.27
N LYS A 153 8.17 -10.36 2.11
CA LYS A 153 7.54 -10.31 3.44
C LYS A 153 6.01 -10.35 3.33
N ALA A 154 5.42 -9.65 2.37
CA ALA A 154 3.98 -9.64 2.11
C ALA A 154 3.47 -11.04 1.70
N LYS A 155 4.14 -11.70 0.75
CA LYS A 155 3.89 -13.07 0.33
C LYS A 155 3.94 -14.05 1.51
N LYS A 156 5.00 -13.96 2.34
CA LYS A 156 5.17 -14.79 3.53
C LYS A 156 4.06 -14.54 4.57
N TYR A 157 3.71 -13.29 4.80
CA TYR A 157 2.63 -12.90 5.69
C TYR A 157 1.29 -13.50 5.27
N LEU A 158 0.91 -13.32 4.00
CA LEU A 158 -0.34 -13.87 3.45
C LEU A 158 -0.38 -15.39 3.60
N LYS A 159 0.70 -16.08 3.24
CA LYS A 159 0.78 -17.55 3.38
C LYS A 159 0.58 -18.00 4.83
N GLN A 160 1.19 -17.31 5.78
CA GLN A 160 1.05 -17.63 7.21
C GLN A 160 -0.37 -17.38 7.71
N VAL A 161 -0.92 -16.20 7.44
CA VAL A 161 -2.28 -15.82 7.88
C VAL A 161 -3.34 -16.71 7.22
N ALA A 162 -3.21 -16.98 5.92
CA ALA A 162 -4.12 -17.87 5.21
C ALA A 162 -4.08 -19.30 5.77
N ALA A 163 -2.91 -19.82 6.16
CA ALA A 163 -2.84 -21.11 6.83
C ALA A 163 -3.61 -21.14 8.16
N TYR A 164 -3.65 -20.03 8.91
CA TYR A 164 -4.48 -19.93 10.11
C TYR A 164 -5.98 -19.83 9.77
N ILE A 165 -6.35 -18.94 8.83
CA ILE A 165 -7.75 -18.74 8.42
C ILE A 165 -8.35 -20.03 7.85
N CYS A 166 -7.61 -20.72 6.97
CA CYS A 166 -8.07 -21.96 6.35
C CYS A 166 -8.14 -23.14 7.32
N ASN A 167 -7.42 -23.07 8.45
CA ASN A 167 -7.47 -24.06 9.53
C ASN A 167 -8.40 -23.65 10.69
N ASP A 168 -9.06 -22.48 10.61
CA ASP A 168 -10.06 -22.02 11.58
C ASP A 168 -11.37 -22.80 11.42
N ASP A 169 -11.30 -24.11 11.72
CA ASP A 169 -12.47 -24.88 12.09
C ASP A 169 -12.82 -24.46 13.53
N ARG A 170 -13.74 -23.50 13.71
CA ARG A 170 -14.38 -23.18 15.01
C ARG A 170 -15.25 -24.33 15.55
N GLY A 171 -14.71 -25.55 15.50
CA GLY A 171 -15.20 -26.81 16.03
C GLY A 171 -14.07 -27.78 16.45
N ILE A 172 -12.80 -27.36 16.55
CA ILE A 172 -11.71 -28.25 17.02
C ILE A 172 -11.11 -27.75 18.34
N ASN A 173 -11.69 -28.29 19.43
CA ASN A 173 -11.13 -28.58 20.75
C ASN A 173 -9.90 -27.76 21.23
N GLU A 174 -10.06 -27.12 22.38
CA GLU A 174 -9.08 -26.41 23.24
C GLU A 174 -7.83 -27.23 23.69
N LYS A 175 -7.53 -28.37 23.05
CA LYS A 175 -6.40 -29.25 23.41
C LYS A 175 -5.23 -29.26 22.42
N ALA A 176 -5.28 -28.49 21.34
CA ALA A 176 -4.22 -28.50 20.31
C ALA A 176 -3.22 -27.32 20.39
N ILE A 177 -3.32 -26.45 21.39
CA ILE A 177 -2.31 -25.39 21.63
C ILE A 177 -1.26 -25.92 22.61
N ASN A 178 -0.47 -26.89 22.15
CA ASN A 178 0.82 -27.19 22.76
C ASN A 178 1.91 -26.91 21.73
N ASP A 179 2.88 -26.10 22.14
CA ASP A 179 4.05 -25.65 21.39
C ASP A 179 4.66 -26.76 20.51
N LYS A 180 4.45 -26.67 19.18
CA LYS A 180 5.37 -27.19 18.14
C LYS A 180 4.95 -27.02 16.66
N ALA A 181 3.85 -26.35 16.33
CA ALA A 181 3.42 -26.24 14.92
C ALA A 181 4.02 -25.02 14.18
N LEU A 182 5.35 -24.89 14.14
CA LEU A 182 6.02 -23.86 13.32
C LEU A 182 7.02 -24.39 12.28
N ASP A 183 7.20 -25.71 12.17
CA ASP A 183 8.10 -26.33 11.17
C ASP A 183 7.44 -27.44 10.34
N ASP A 184 6.10 -27.50 10.25
CA ASP A 184 5.43 -28.59 9.52
C ASP A 184 5.05 -28.18 8.09
N GLU A 185 5.82 -28.67 7.11
CA GLU A 185 5.56 -28.59 5.65
C GLU A 185 4.37 -29.46 5.19
N ASN A 186 3.54 -29.96 6.09
CA ASN A 186 2.39 -30.82 5.74
C ASN A 186 1.06 -30.08 5.87
N ILE A 187 0.82 -29.12 4.97
CA ILE A 187 -0.52 -28.62 4.67
C ILE A 187 -1.11 -29.53 3.59
N ASN A 188 -1.70 -30.67 3.98
CA ASN A 188 -2.45 -31.50 3.04
C ASN A 188 -3.78 -31.95 3.66
N ASN A 189 -4.87 -31.60 2.96
CA ASN A 189 -6.25 -32.08 3.13
C ASN A 189 -7.03 -31.64 4.38
N LYS A 190 -7.26 -30.34 4.55
CA LYS A 190 -8.46 -29.86 5.23
C LYS A 190 -9.30 -28.97 4.34
N SER A 191 -10.61 -29.21 4.37
CA SER A 191 -11.65 -28.49 3.65
C SER A 191 -11.58 -27.01 4.04
N ILE A 192 -11.14 -26.18 3.10
CA ILE A 192 -11.04 -24.74 3.24
C ILE A 192 -12.44 -24.16 3.50
N ASN A 193 -12.67 -23.57 4.67
CA ASN A 193 -13.91 -22.85 4.95
C ASN A 193 -13.94 -21.61 4.03
N THR A 194 -14.87 -21.61 3.07
CA THR A 194 -14.79 -20.83 1.84
C THR A 194 -15.07 -19.34 2.02
N GLY A 195 -14.29 -18.48 1.34
CA GLY A 195 -14.78 -17.25 0.69
C GLY A 195 -14.89 -15.98 1.54
N LYS A 196 -13.91 -15.69 2.39
CA LYS A 196 -13.98 -14.55 3.32
C LYS A 196 -12.72 -13.69 3.41
N LEU A 197 -11.74 -13.87 2.51
CA LEU A 197 -10.48 -13.12 2.58
C LEU A 197 -10.46 -11.94 1.60
N TRP A 198 -10.40 -10.74 2.14
CA TRP A 198 -10.13 -9.50 1.43
C TRP A 198 -8.70 -9.08 1.73
N ILE A 199 -8.04 -8.47 0.74
CA ILE A 199 -6.68 -8.00 0.89
C ILE A 199 -6.62 -6.60 0.29
N GLY A 200 -5.87 -5.69 0.89
CA GLY A 200 -5.68 -4.39 0.29
C GLY A 200 -4.55 -3.59 0.90
N GLY A 201 -4.32 -2.43 0.30
CA GLY A 201 -3.42 -1.44 0.84
C GLY A 201 -3.45 -0.17 0.00
N HIS A 202 -2.91 0.89 0.60
CA HIS A 202 -2.75 2.19 -0.05
C HIS A 202 -1.29 2.43 -0.41
N SER A 203 -1.05 3.16 -1.51
CA SER A 203 0.30 3.45 -2.01
C SER A 203 1.08 2.14 -2.24
N LYS A 204 2.33 2.03 -1.78
CA LYS A 204 3.09 0.77 -1.82
C LYS A 204 2.31 -0.44 -1.29
N GLY A 205 1.43 -0.27 -0.30
CA GLY A 205 0.62 -1.34 0.28
C GLY A 205 -0.31 -2.01 -0.75
N GLY A 206 -0.82 -1.25 -1.72
CA GLY A 206 -1.64 -1.79 -2.81
C GLY A 206 -0.85 -2.71 -3.74
N ASN A 207 0.41 -2.35 -4.04
CA ASN A 207 1.32 -3.23 -4.77
C ASN A 207 1.64 -4.51 -3.96
N LEU A 208 1.93 -4.37 -2.66
CA LEU A 208 2.19 -5.52 -1.78
C LEU A 208 1.00 -6.49 -1.73
N ALA A 209 -0.23 -5.96 -1.69
CA ALA A 209 -1.46 -6.75 -1.69
C ALA A 209 -1.58 -7.61 -2.95
N VAL A 210 -1.46 -7.00 -4.14
CA VAL A 210 -1.53 -7.70 -5.43
C VAL A 210 -0.37 -8.67 -5.60
N PHE A 211 0.85 -8.25 -5.23
CA PHE A 211 2.03 -9.10 -5.32
C PHE A 211 1.90 -10.36 -4.46
N ALA A 212 1.48 -10.21 -3.20
CA ALA A 212 1.30 -11.33 -2.29
C ALA A 212 0.23 -12.28 -2.83
N ALA A 213 -0.92 -11.74 -3.24
CA ALA A 213 -2.03 -12.52 -3.76
C ALA A 213 -1.64 -13.32 -5.01
N MET A 214 -0.84 -12.76 -5.94
CA MET A 214 -0.46 -13.49 -7.15
C MET A 214 0.59 -14.59 -6.93
N HIS A 215 1.31 -14.58 -5.81
CA HIS A 215 2.43 -15.50 -5.55
C HIS A 215 2.17 -16.56 -4.47
N VAL A 216 1.02 -16.54 -3.80
CA VAL A 216 0.64 -17.62 -2.88
C VAL A 216 0.09 -18.84 -3.62
N ASP A 217 0.05 -19.97 -2.90
CA ASP A 217 -0.44 -21.25 -3.42
C ASP A 217 -1.90 -21.12 -3.90
N LYS A 218 -2.28 -21.94 -4.88
CA LYS A 218 -3.60 -21.84 -5.56
C LYS A 218 -4.75 -21.90 -4.56
N GLU A 219 -4.63 -22.74 -3.55
CA GLU A 219 -5.61 -22.94 -2.48
C GLU A 219 -5.87 -21.65 -1.69
N VAL A 220 -4.81 -20.86 -1.46
CA VAL A 220 -4.93 -19.54 -0.83
C VAL A 220 -5.55 -18.55 -1.82
N GLN A 221 -5.16 -18.60 -3.09
CA GLN A 221 -5.75 -17.72 -4.12
C GLN A 221 -7.25 -17.97 -4.27
N ASP A 222 -7.71 -19.21 -4.15
CA ASP A 222 -9.12 -19.58 -4.29
C ASP A 222 -10.02 -18.98 -3.19
N VAL A 223 -9.48 -18.61 -2.01
CA VAL A 223 -10.26 -17.97 -0.93
C VAL A 223 -10.28 -16.44 -0.96
N ILE A 224 -9.42 -15.83 -1.79
CA ILE A 224 -9.36 -14.38 -1.93
C ILE A 224 -10.60 -13.92 -2.70
N ILE A 225 -11.41 -13.07 -2.07
CA ILE A 225 -12.60 -12.47 -2.65
C ILE A 225 -12.26 -11.23 -3.48
N LYS A 226 -11.38 -10.38 -2.94
CA LYS A 226 -10.97 -9.13 -3.58
C LYS A 226 -9.56 -8.74 -3.14
N VAL A 227 -8.84 -8.09 -4.04
CA VAL A 227 -7.55 -7.46 -3.81
C VAL A 227 -7.65 -6.00 -4.20
N PHE A 228 -7.65 -5.10 -3.21
CA PHE A 228 -7.70 -3.67 -3.45
C PHE A 228 -6.30 -3.07 -3.59
N ASN A 229 -6.11 -2.29 -4.65
CA ASN A 229 -4.94 -1.49 -4.89
C ASN A 229 -5.33 0.00 -4.92
N PHE A 230 -5.20 0.70 -3.78
CA PHE A 230 -5.52 2.12 -3.70
C PHE A 230 -4.27 2.96 -4.01
N ASP A 231 -4.21 3.48 -5.23
CA ASP A 231 -3.12 4.31 -5.76
C ASP A 231 -1.71 3.71 -5.56
N GLY A 232 -1.61 2.38 -5.64
CA GLY A 232 -0.34 1.67 -5.56
C GLY A 232 0.28 1.41 -6.94
N PRO A 233 1.62 1.33 -7.00
CA PRO A 233 2.34 1.15 -8.27
C PRO A 233 1.99 -0.20 -8.91
N GLY A 234 2.08 -0.24 -10.23
CA GLY A 234 1.80 -1.42 -11.03
C GLY A 234 2.92 -2.45 -10.96
N PHE A 235 2.94 -3.35 -11.95
CA PHE A 235 3.91 -4.43 -12.06
C PHE A 235 4.68 -4.33 -13.37
N ASN A 236 5.80 -5.03 -13.48
CA ASN A 236 6.46 -5.13 -14.76
C ASN A 236 5.68 -6.06 -15.72
N HIS A 237 5.90 -5.92 -17.02
CA HIS A 237 5.23 -6.71 -18.05
C HIS A 237 5.33 -8.22 -17.77
N LYS A 238 6.48 -8.72 -17.30
CA LYS A 238 6.68 -10.16 -17.08
C LYS A 238 5.76 -10.71 -15.99
N MET A 239 5.50 -9.94 -14.94
CA MET A 239 4.68 -10.34 -13.79
C MET A 239 3.20 -10.49 -14.15
N ILE A 240 2.66 -9.57 -14.95
CA ILE A 240 1.23 -9.55 -15.28
C ILE A 240 0.80 -10.72 -16.18
N TYR A 241 1.74 -11.41 -16.86
CA TYR A 241 1.44 -12.63 -17.62
C TYR A 241 1.62 -13.93 -16.85
N THR A 242 2.04 -13.87 -15.59
CA THR A 242 2.19 -15.07 -14.75
C THR A 242 0.85 -15.77 -14.53
N ALA A 243 0.90 -17.09 -14.35
CA ALA A 243 -0.31 -17.87 -14.09
C ALA A 243 -0.98 -17.45 -12.77
N GLY A 244 -0.20 -17.02 -11.78
CA GLY A 244 -0.70 -16.52 -10.50
C GLY A 244 -1.51 -15.24 -10.65
N TYR A 245 -0.98 -14.25 -11.40
CA TYR A 245 -1.68 -13.00 -11.65
C TYR A 245 -3.00 -13.23 -12.40
N LYS A 246 -2.97 -14.01 -13.48
CA LYS A 246 -4.17 -14.33 -14.29
C LYS A 246 -5.28 -15.00 -13.48
N ARG A 247 -4.97 -15.74 -12.42
CA ARG A 247 -5.96 -16.43 -11.58
C ARG A 247 -6.73 -15.50 -10.65
N ILE A 248 -6.15 -14.36 -10.28
CA ILE A 248 -6.76 -13.37 -9.39
C ILE A 248 -7.16 -12.09 -10.12
N PHE A 249 -6.91 -12.00 -11.42
CA PHE A 249 -7.07 -10.78 -12.21
C PHE A 249 -8.47 -10.16 -12.08
N ASP A 250 -9.52 -10.98 -12.15
CA ASP A 250 -10.93 -10.59 -12.00
C ASP A 250 -11.30 -10.14 -10.58
N ARG A 251 -10.39 -10.28 -9.61
CA ARG A 251 -10.55 -9.90 -8.21
C ARG A 251 -9.66 -8.73 -7.82
N ILE A 252 -8.85 -8.21 -8.72
CA ILE A 252 -8.04 -7.01 -8.47
C ILE A 252 -8.89 -5.79 -8.81
N GLU A 253 -9.06 -4.88 -7.85
CA GLU A 253 -9.66 -3.56 -8.07
C GLU A 253 -8.62 -2.48 -7.76
N THR A 254 -8.22 -1.75 -8.79
CA THR A 254 -7.23 -0.67 -8.68
C THR A 254 -7.94 0.67 -8.80
N PHE A 255 -7.72 1.57 -7.83
CA PHE A 255 -8.29 2.91 -7.81
C PHE A 255 -7.17 3.94 -7.90
N LEU A 256 -7.22 4.82 -8.89
CA LEU A 256 -6.22 5.87 -9.11
C LEU A 256 -6.88 7.25 -9.04
N PRO A 257 -6.34 8.24 -8.30
CA PRO A 257 -6.81 9.61 -8.42
C PRO A 257 -6.50 10.18 -9.81
N GLN A 258 -7.26 11.20 -10.22
CA GLN A 258 -7.08 11.85 -11.53
C GLN A 258 -5.64 12.31 -11.81
N SER A 259 -4.98 12.82 -10.77
CA SER A 259 -3.59 13.27 -10.81
C SER A 259 -2.59 12.24 -10.23
N SER A 260 -2.89 10.94 -10.33
CA SER A 260 -1.98 9.87 -9.83
C SER A 260 -0.59 9.97 -10.45
N ILE A 261 0.42 9.80 -9.60
CA ILE A 261 1.83 9.62 -10.00
C ILE A 261 2.28 8.24 -9.57
N VAL A 262 2.07 7.90 -8.29
CA VAL A 262 2.47 6.64 -7.67
C VAL A 262 1.80 5.46 -8.36
N GLY A 263 0.48 5.51 -8.47
CA GLY A 263 -0.30 4.50 -9.17
C GLY A 263 -0.16 4.51 -10.68
N LEU A 264 0.69 5.35 -11.29
CA LEU A 264 1.08 5.22 -12.70
C LEU A 264 2.53 4.75 -12.87
N LEU A 265 3.27 4.57 -11.78
CA LEU A 265 4.58 3.94 -11.85
C LEU A 265 4.42 2.47 -12.27
N LEU A 266 5.16 2.09 -13.31
CA LEU A 266 5.17 0.74 -13.91
C LEU A 266 3.88 0.39 -14.67
N GLU A 267 3.81 -0.80 -15.25
CA GLU A 267 2.66 -1.21 -16.07
C GLU A 267 1.51 -1.67 -15.17
N HIS A 268 0.31 -1.17 -15.47
CA HIS A 268 -0.92 -1.79 -15.00
C HIS A 268 -1.48 -2.61 -16.15
N VAL A 269 -2.12 -3.73 -15.82
CA VAL A 269 -3.06 -4.34 -16.77
C VAL A 269 -4.28 -3.43 -16.81
N ASP A 270 -4.80 -3.19 -18.01
CA ASP A 270 -5.61 -2.05 -18.43
C ASP A 270 -6.94 -1.75 -17.67
N ASP A 271 -7.21 -2.36 -16.52
CA ASP A 271 -8.41 -2.15 -15.70
C ASP A 271 -8.07 -1.47 -14.36
N TYR A 272 -8.17 -0.14 -14.34
CA TYR A 272 -8.20 0.67 -13.12
C TYR A 272 -9.35 1.68 -13.18
N GLU A 273 -9.86 2.06 -12.01
CA GLU A 273 -10.88 3.07 -11.86
C GLU A 273 -10.25 4.41 -11.50
N VAL A 274 -10.56 5.46 -12.25
CA VAL A 274 -10.14 6.80 -11.87
C VAL A 274 -11.14 7.39 -10.89
N VAL A 275 -10.66 7.90 -9.76
CA VAL A 275 -11.50 8.43 -8.68
C VAL A 275 -11.31 9.93 -8.49
N ARG A 276 -12.37 10.58 -8.01
CA ARG A 276 -12.36 12.02 -7.70
C ARG A 276 -11.72 12.27 -6.34
N SER A 277 -11.04 13.41 -6.24
CA SER A 277 -10.47 13.91 -5.00
C SER A 277 -10.74 15.41 -4.87
N ARG A 278 -10.95 15.85 -3.62
CA ARG A 278 -11.05 17.27 -3.26
C ARG A 278 -9.71 18.00 -3.36
N ASN A 279 -8.61 17.25 -3.33
CA ASN A 279 -7.27 17.79 -3.53
C ASN A 279 -6.95 17.96 -5.03
N SER A 280 -5.85 18.62 -5.33
CA SER A 280 -5.39 18.86 -6.69
C SER A 280 -3.94 18.41 -6.88
N GLY A 281 -3.63 17.87 -8.06
CA GLY A 281 -2.28 17.43 -8.38
C GLY A 281 -1.84 16.23 -7.51
N PRO A 282 -0.54 16.13 -7.16
CA PRO A 282 -0.01 15.00 -6.40
C PRO A 282 -0.64 14.81 -5.01
N LEU A 283 -1.25 15.87 -4.45
CA LEU A 283 -1.94 15.81 -3.16
C LEU A 283 -3.20 14.95 -3.19
N GLN A 284 -3.68 14.55 -4.38
CA GLN A 284 -4.77 13.58 -4.52
C GLN A 284 -4.38 12.16 -4.08
N HIS A 285 -3.08 11.89 -3.87
CA HIS A 285 -2.59 10.66 -3.24
C HIS A 285 -3.08 10.51 -1.79
N ASP A 286 -3.55 11.59 -1.13
CA ASP A 286 -4.17 11.48 0.18
C ASP A 286 -5.57 10.87 0.05
N ALA A 287 -5.74 9.61 0.46
CA ALA A 287 -7.00 8.89 0.46
C ALA A 287 -8.14 9.58 1.24
N PHE A 288 -7.82 10.40 2.27
CA PHE A 288 -8.83 11.16 3.02
C PHE A 288 -9.44 12.32 2.19
N SER A 289 -8.84 12.62 1.04
CA SER A 289 -9.38 13.61 0.10
C SER A 289 -10.35 13.03 -0.92
N TRP A 290 -10.46 11.70 -1.02
CA TRP A 290 -11.27 11.04 -2.04
C TRP A 290 -12.75 11.23 -1.78
N GLU A 291 -13.50 11.49 -2.85
CA GLU A 291 -14.93 11.75 -2.73
C GLU A 291 -15.72 10.44 -2.65
N ILE A 292 -16.67 10.36 -1.72
CA ILE A 292 -17.47 9.17 -1.45
C ILE A 292 -18.95 9.49 -1.57
N MET A 293 -19.71 8.55 -2.15
CA MET A 293 -21.16 8.61 -2.23
C MET A 293 -21.75 7.23 -2.01
N GLY A 294 -22.51 7.08 -0.92
CA GLY A 294 -23.02 5.77 -0.53
C GLY A 294 -21.87 4.84 -0.15
N GLY A 295 -21.93 3.58 -0.57
CA GLY A 295 -20.86 2.59 -0.35
C GLY A 295 -19.79 2.57 -1.44
N SER A 296 -19.60 3.67 -2.18
CA SER A 296 -18.69 3.73 -3.32
C SER A 296 -17.86 5.02 -3.34
N ILE A 297 -16.65 4.91 -3.86
CA ILE A 297 -15.75 6.01 -4.20
C ILE A 297 -16.23 6.61 -5.53
N ILE A 298 -16.36 7.93 -5.59
CA ILE A 298 -16.91 8.59 -6.79
C ILE A 298 -15.89 8.53 -7.91
N LYS A 299 -16.29 7.92 -9.03
CA LYS A 299 -15.48 7.83 -10.25
C LYS A 299 -15.34 9.19 -10.95
N ALA A 300 -14.19 9.41 -11.56
CA ALA A 300 -13.91 10.50 -12.47
C ALA A 300 -13.90 10.00 -13.92
N ASP A 301 -14.00 10.91 -14.89
CA ASP A 301 -14.07 10.57 -16.32
C ASP A 301 -12.74 9.99 -16.87
N GLY A 302 -11.63 10.17 -16.15
CA GLY A 302 -10.31 9.70 -16.54
C GLY A 302 -9.19 10.49 -15.87
N LEU A 303 -7.95 10.10 -16.17
CA LEU A 303 -6.75 10.78 -15.66
C LEU A 303 -6.63 12.19 -16.25
N ASP A 304 -6.05 13.09 -15.46
CA ASP A 304 -5.70 14.42 -15.93
C ASP A 304 -4.65 14.33 -17.04
N LYS A 305 -4.76 15.21 -18.05
CA LYS A 305 -3.81 15.25 -19.17
C LYS A 305 -2.35 15.33 -18.72
N ASN A 306 -2.11 16.05 -17.62
CA ASN A 306 -0.77 16.18 -17.04
C ASN A 306 -0.26 14.86 -16.46
N SER A 307 -1.10 14.07 -15.78
CA SER A 307 -0.74 12.74 -15.29
C SER A 307 -0.49 11.77 -16.43
N VAL A 308 -1.32 11.79 -17.47
CA VAL A 308 -1.09 10.97 -18.69
C VAL A 308 0.25 11.33 -19.34
N ARG A 309 0.58 12.63 -19.43
CA ARG A 309 1.87 13.09 -19.97
C ARG A 309 3.04 12.67 -19.08
N LEU A 310 2.89 12.81 -17.76
CA LEU A 310 3.92 12.44 -16.79
C LEU A 310 4.18 10.93 -16.82
N ASP A 311 3.13 10.11 -16.82
CA ASP A 311 3.21 8.65 -16.96
C ASP A 311 4.00 8.24 -18.21
N LYS A 312 3.59 8.73 -19.39
CA LYS A 312 4.30 8.45 -20.64
C LYS A 312 5.77 8.88 -20.56
N THR A 313 6.04 10.01 -19.94
CA THR A 313 7.40 10.53 -19.76
C THR A 313 8.23 9.60 -18.87
N LEU A 314 7.67 9.18 -17.72
CA LEU A 314 8.33 8.28 -16.78
C LEU A 314 8.53 6.89 -17.38
N ARG A 315 7.55 6.34 -18.10
CA ARG A 315 7.66 5.06 -18.82
C ARG A 315 8.75 5.09 -19.88
N ASN A 316 8.76 6.11 -20.74
CA ASN A 316 9.79 6.28 -21.76
C ASN A 316 11.18 6.44 -21.13
N TRP A 317 11.26 7.19 -20.04
CA TRP A 317 12.51 7.40 -19.31
C TRP A 317 13.03 6.11 -18.67
N ILE A 318 12.20 5.41 -17.89
CA ILE A 318 12.57 4.13 -17.28
C ILE A 318 12.94 3.11 -18.38
N GLY A 319 12.13 3.03 -19.45
CA GLY A 319 12.37 2.16 -20.60
C GLY A 319 13.65 2.45 -21.38
N SER A 320 14.17 3.68 -21.31
CA SER A 320 15.45 4.07 -21.93
C SER A 320 16.68 3.62 -21.14
N MET A 321 16.51 3.15 -19.91
CA MET A 321 17.59 2.70 -19.02
C MET A 321 17.57 1.18 -18.87
N ASP A 322 18.76 0.57 -18.86
CA ASP A 322 18.94 -0.82 -18.43
C ASP A 322 18.86 -0.98 -16.90
N GLU A 323 18.81 -2.22 -16.41
CA GLU A 323 18.70 -2.51 -14.97
C GLU A 323 19.89 -1.97 -14.15
N ALA A 324 21.11 -1.98 -14.72
CA ALA A 324 22.29 -1.48 -14.03
C ALA A 324 22.24 0.04 -13.87
N GLN A 325 21.80 0.74 -14.93
CA GLN A 325 21.59 2.19 -14.93
C GLN A 325 20.48 2.60 -13.96
N ARG A 326 19.35 1.88 -13.93
CA ARG A 326 18.26 2.12 -12.96
C ARG A 326 18.76 1.96 -11.54
N LYS A 327 19.45 0.86 -11.24
CA LYS A 327 20.01 0.59 -9.91
C LYS A 327 21.01 1.65 -9.47
N GLN A 328 21.92 2.06 -10.36
CA GLN A 328 22.92 3.07 -10.03
C GLN A 328 22.26 4.44 -9.80
N PHE A 329 21.27 4.82 -10.61
CA PHE A 329 20.50 6.05 -10.41
C PHE A 329 19.84 6.09 -9.04
N VAL A 330 19.15 5.02 -8.66
CA VAL A 330 18.49 4.89 -7.35
C VAL A 330 19.52 5.00 -6.23
N ASN A 331 20.62 4.25 -6.30
CA ASN A 331 21.66 4.31 -5.26
C ASN A 331 22.24 5.72 -5.08
N VAL A 332 22.52 6.43 -6.17
CA VAL A 332 23.07 7.79 -6.11
C VAL A 332 22.03 8.78 -5.60
N LEU A 333 20.76 8.66 -6.01
CA LEU A 333 19.68 9.50 -5.50
C LEU A 333 19.57 9.41 -3.97
N PHE A 334 19.60 8.18 -3.45
CA PHE A 334 19.44 7.91 -2.02
C PHE A 334 20.71 8.13 -1.20
N SER A 335 21.91 8.10 -1.80
CA SER A 335 23.12 8.54 -1.10
C SER A 335 23.04 10.04 -0.82
N ILE A 336 22.63 10.84 -1.82
CA ILE A 336 22.49 12.29 -1.66
C ILE A 336 21.39 12.62 -0.64
N ALA A 337 20.25 11.93 -0.71
CA ALA A 337 19.15 12.13 0.23
C ALA A 337 19.46 11.69 1.67
N SER A 338 20.41 10.77 1.88
CA SER A 338 20.88 10.39 3.22
C SER A 338 21.85 11.42 3.80
N ASP A 339 22.64 12.09 2.96
CA ASP A 339 23.64 13.08 3.37
C ASP A 339 23.02 14.46 3.68
N SER A 340 21.79 14.68 3.26
CA SER A 340 21.06 15.92 3.45
C SER A 340 19.80 15.62 4.25
N ASN A 341 19.59 16.29 5.39
CA ASN A 341 18.43 16.11 6.29
C ASN A 341 17.08 16.51 5.62
N PHE A 342 16.73 15.91 4.48
CA PHE A 342 15.48 16.15 3.78
C PHE A 342 14.43 15.19 4.32
N GLU A 343 13.66 15.66 5.30
CA GLU A 343 12.59 14.88 5.95
C GLU A 343 11.33 14.68 5.08
N ASN A 344 11.33 15.05 3.79
CA ASN A 344 10.12 15.02 2.95
C ASN A 344 10.41 14.77 1.45
N LEU A 345 10.93 13.59 1.10
CA LEU A 345 11.11 13.19 -0.31
C LEU A 345 9.76 13.13 -1.07
N ASP A 346 8.68 12.81 -0.37
CA ASP A 346 7.32 12.62 -0.89
C ASP A 346 6.73 13.89 -1.51
N GLN A 347 7.20 15.06 -1.05
CA GLN A 347 6.74 16.37 -1.51
C GLN A 347 7.77 17.03 -2.44
N MET A 348 8.87 16.35 -2.74
CA MET A 348 9.98 16.94 -3.47
C MET A 348 9.60 17.13 -4.95
N SER A 349 9.59 18.39 -5.37
CA SER A 349 9.41 18.73 -6.77
C SER A 349 10.62 18.32 -7.61
N PHE A 350 10.40 18.12 -8.92
CA PHE A 350 11.46 17.82 -9.87
C PHE A 350 12.60 18.86 -9.87
N LYS A 351 12.27 20.12 -9.59
CA LYS A 351 13.26 21.20 -9.48
C LYS A 351 14.17 21.00 -8.26
N GLN A 352 13.58 20.65 -7.12
CA GLN A 352 14.31 20.38 -5.88
C GLN A 352 15.20 19.14 -6.02
N LEU A 353 14.72 18.11 -6.72
CA LEU A 353 15.54 16.94 -7.07
C LEU A 353 16.80 17.33 -7.87
N ILE A 354 16.67 18.20 -8.87
CA ILE A 354 17.81 18.70 -9.66
C ILE A 354 18.75 19.57 -8.81
N GLU A 355 18.21 20.43 -7.94
CA GLU A 355 19.01 21.26 -7.04
C GLU A 355 19.78 20.41 -6.03
N MET A 356 19.17 19.35 -5.52
CA MET A 356 19.79 18.36 -4.64
C MET A 356 20.94 17.64 -5.33
N ILE A 357 20.72 17.16 -6.56
CA ILE A 357 21.77 16.57 -7.39
C ILE A 357 22.93 17.57 -7.63
N LYS A 358 22.61 18.84 -7.86
CA LYS A 358 23.62 19.90 -8.07
C LYS A 358 24.43 20.24 -6.82
N ALA A 359 23.86 20.05 -5.63
CA ALA A 359 24.48 20.35 -4.34
C ALA A 359 25.34 19.20 -3.80
N ALA A 360 25.33 18.03 -4.45
CA ALA A 360 26.11 16.87 -4.06
C ALA A 360 27.58 17.01 -4.52
N ASP A 361 28.40 17.62 -3.66
CA ASP A 361 29.81 17.94 -3.92
C ASP A 361 30.74 16.70 -3.85
N ASP A 362 30.34 15.64 -3.15
CA ASP A 362 31.16 14.45 -2.87
C ASP A 362 30.95 13.28 -3.86
N LEU A 363 30.19 13.49 -4.93
CA LEU A 363 29.94 12.44 -5.94
C LEU A 363 31.20 12.15 -6.77
N SER A 364 31.44 10.86 -7.05
CA SER A 364 32.48 10.49 -8.00
C SER A 364 32.18 11.08 -9.39
N LYS A 365 33.22 11.37 -10.19
CA LYS A 365 33.04 11.88 -11.56
C LYS A 365 32.17 10.95 -12.43
N ALA A 366 32.22 9.64 -12.16
CA ALA A 366 31.42 8.64 -12.86
C ALA A 366 29.94 8.74 -12.48
N ASP A 367 29.62 8.88 -11.19
CA ASP A 367 28.24 9.03 -10.71
C ASP A 367 27.62 10.34 -11.18
N TRP A 368 28.40 11.43 -11.21
CA TRP A 368 27.95 12.71 -11.78
C TRP A 368 27.64 12.59 -13.27
N SER A 369 28.52 11.96 -14.06
CA SER A 369 28.27 11.79 -15.50
C SER A 369 26.98 11.01 -15.74
N MET A 370 26.78 9.92 -15.01
CA MET A 370 25.60 9.07 -15.13
C MET A 370 24.31 9.78 -14.69
N LEU A 371 24.32 10.52 -13.57
CA LEU A 371 23.18 11.35 -13.15
C LEU A 371 22.80 12.38 -14.21
N LYS A 372 23.79 13.04 -14.80
CA LYS A 372 23.56 14.02 -15.86
C LYS A 372 22.94 13.38 -17.09
N ASP A 373 23.36 12.17 -17.44
CA ASP A 373 22.84 11.43 -18.59
C ASP A 373 21.42 10.90 -18.32
N THR A 374 21.12 10.38 -17.13
CA THR A 374 19.77 9.96 -16.74
C THR A 374 18.79 11.14 -16.65
N VAL A 375 19.20 12.28 -16.11
CA VAL A 375 18.40 13.52 -16.13
C VAL A 375 18.16 14.02 -17.56
N ARG A 376 19.16 13.93 -18.45
CA ARG A 376 18.98 14.26 -19.87
C ARG A 376 17.99 13.33 -20.56
N LEU A 377 18.04 12.02 -20.28
CA LEU A 377 17.08 11.05 -20.82
C LEU A 377 15.65 11.39 -20.38
N LEU A 378 15.45 11.78 -19.12
CA LEU A 378 14.14 12.19 -18.60
C LEU A 378 13.62 13.45 -19.30
N ILE A 379 14.46 14.48 -19.44
CA ILE A 379 14.11 15.72 -20.17
C ILE A 379 13.75 15.39 -21.62
N SER A 380 14.53 14.53 -22.27
CA SER A 380 14.31 14.13 -23.67
C SER A 380 12.99 13.36 -23.84
N ALA A 381 12.70 12.44 -22.92
CA ALA A 381 11.43 11.71 -22.87
C ALA A 381 10.24 12.67 -22.73
N GLY A 382 10.33 13.66 -21.83
CA GLY A 382 9.27 14.65 -21.63
C GLY A 382 9.03 15.53 -22.85
N VAL A 383 10.10 16.01 -23.51
CA VAL A 383 10.00 16.79 -24.75
C VAL A 383 9.38 15.96 -25.88
N GLY A 384 9.73 14.66 -25.99
CA GLY A 384 9.15 13.74 -26.96
C GLY A 384 7.63 13.62 -26.83
N VAL A 385 7.13 13.40 -25.60
CA VAL A 385 5.68 13.28 -25.34
C VAL A 385 4.93 14.58 -25.70
N VAL A 386 5.51 15.75 -25.38
CA VAL A 386 4.91 17.05 -25.74
C VAL A 386 4.86 17.28 -27.26
N ARG A 387 5.86 16.78 -27.99
CA ARG A 387 5.92 16.91 -29.46
C ARG A 387 4.87 16.01 -30.13
N ASP A 388 4.78 14.75 -29.71
CA ASP A 388 3.85 13.77 -30.27
C ASP A 388 2.37 14.16 -30.04
N GLU A 389 2.07 14.93 -28.99
CA GLU A 389 0.74 15.50 -28.75
C GLU A 389 0.41 16.72 -29.62
N LYS A 390 1.42 17.42 -30.16
CA LYS A 390 1.20 18.55 -31.09
C LYS A 390 1.06 18.09 -32.54
N GLU A 391 1.50 16.88 -32.86
CA GLU A 391 1.44 16.28 -34.19
C GLU A 391 0.17 15.42 -34.40
N LYS A 392 -0.64 15.22 -33.36
CA LYS A 392 -1.98 14.62 -33.39
C LYS A 392 -3.05 15.70 -33.25
#